data_AF-A0A800N7P1-F1
#
_entry.id   AF-A0A800N7P1-F1
#
_cell.length_a   1.000
_cell.length_b   1.000
_cell.length_c   1.000
_cell.angle_alpha   90.00
_cell.angle_beta   90.00
_cell.angle_gamma   90.00
#
_symmetry.space_group_name_H-M   'P 1'
#
loop_
_entity.id
_entity.type
_entity.pdbx_description
1 polymer ?
#
loop_
_entity_poly.entity_id
_entity_poly.type
_entity_poly.pdbx_seq_one_letter_code
_entity_poly.pdbx_strand_id
1 'polypeptide(L)'
;MSRNQSTFGVVINQIQTLFVSSLRIWTIPIVLMLSIASGFTTYYGMSHFITPWIALVITIAIQSIIVICSLELASIHWRANRFRYFSVLLSLIISLAASISFSYFKFYEVSERETIQNNRLIEVRQQIEDYINSIVSLKTEIFEQKRAELEQASKEVSAAYFGTHPEISVNYKNQVGQGPFWKRFNELYQNKREENKRLEETFILLNEGIRKVQSNLNYLGLVQSTAMEKRYQSVQASLQAVQLNFHQIAFQVGHEIPQAPVLMTYGEYTQGVKPSFAMWGGLSVFALVCAAMVDFFTVLLSYRLEFKAPAPLSEQEEDLVFQCIREFNEFRINENDELEMIIEKSPIEKARRYSDWSRMFAVGFLLSRGFLRKIDRRTVEFAPNLYPLIADRLGVKLKGLVDDNVSPAPVDE
;
A
#
# COMPACT_ATOMS: atom_id res chain seq x y z
N MET A 1 6.48 2.20 -61.05
CA MET A 1 5.59 2.51 -59.92
C MET A 1 6.17 1.94 -58.62
N SER A 2 7.43 2.29 -58.27
CA SER A 2 8.20 1.61 -57.21
C SER A 2 9.23 2.49 -56.48
N ARG A 3 9.04 3.81 -56.44
CA ARG A 3 9.98 4.75 -55.75
C ARG A 3 9.45 5.36 -54.45
N ASN A 4 8.16 5.16 -54.13
CA ASN A 4 7.52 5.75 -52.93
C ASN A 4 7.35 4.76 -51.76
N GLN A 5 7.52 3.44 -51.97
CA GLN A 5 7.47 2.47 -50.86
C GLN A 5 8.75 2.44 -50.03
N SER A 6 9.91 2.81 -50.60
CA SER A 6 11.19 2.88 -49.88
C SER A 6 11.22 4.08 -48.91
N THR A 7 10.69 5.24 -49.30
CA THR A 7 10.70 6.45 -48.45
C THR A 7 9.81 6.32 -47.22
N PHE A 8 8.65 5.68 -47.35
CA PHE A 8 7.74 5.48 -46.20
C PHE A 8 8.30 4.46 -45.20
N GLY A 9 8.91 3.37 -45.69
CA GLY A 9 9.61 2.39 -44.86
C GLY A 9 10.82 2.97 -44.15
N VAL A 10 11.59 3.84 -44.82
CA VAL A 10 12.74 4.54 -44.20
C VAL A 10 12.28 5.52 -43.11
N VAL A 11 11.20 6.27 -43.33
CA VAL A 11 10.66 7.20 -42.31
C VAL A 11 10.09 6.44 -41.11
N ILE A 12 9.37 5.33 -41.32
CA ILE A 12 8.88 4.48 -40.22
C ILE A 12 10.05 3.89 -39.43
N ASN A 13 11.07 3.40 -40.12
CA ASN A 13 12.27 2.85 -39.47
C ASN A 13 13.01 3.95 -38.68
N GLN A 14 13.15 5.16 -39.23
CA GLN A 14 13.73 6.30 -38.52
C GLN A 14 12.91 6.69 -37.28
N ILE A 15 11.57 6.76 -37.37
CA ILE A 15 10.69 7.04 -36.23
C ILE A 15 10.81 5.95 -35.16
N GLN A 16 10.77 4.68 -35.57
CA GLN A 16 10.92 3.54 -34.67
C GLN A 16 12.29 3.58 -33.98
N THR A 17 13.36 3.92 -34.70
CA THR A 17 14.69 3.95 -34.12
C THR A 17 14.92 5.17 -33.23
N LEU A 18 14.36 6.33 -33.57
CA LEU A 18 14.33 7.50 -32.69
C LEU A 18 13.50 7.22 -31.43
N PHE A 19 12.37 6.52 -31.55
CA PHE A 19 11.54 6.13 -30.42
C PHE A 19 12.26 5.15 -29.50
N VAL A 20 12.92 4.12 -30.04
CA VAL A 20 13.72 3.15 -29.27
C VAL A 20 14.93 3.83 -28.61
N SER A 21 15.61 4.72 -29.33
CA SER A 21 16.75 5.49 -28.79
C SER A 21 16.31 6.47 -27.69
N SER A 22 15.19 7.16 -27.87
CA SER A 22 14.61 8.05 -26.86
C SER A 22 14.15 7.26 -25.64
N LEU A 23 13.42 6.15 -25.82
CA LEU A 23 13.06 5.24 -24.73
C LEU A 23 14.28 4.79 -23.94
N ARG A 24 15.40 4.48 -24.60
CA ARG A 24 16.65 4.11 -23.93
C ARG A 24 17.19 5.24 -23.04
N ILE A 25 17.26 6.46 -23.55
CA ILE A 25 17.71 7.64 -22.79
C ILE A 25 16.81 7.86 -21.57
N TRP A 26 15.50 7.66 -21.73
CA TRP A 26 14.52 7.79 -20.65
C TRP A 26 14.47 6.59 -19.69
N THR A 27 14.90 5.39 -20.11
CA THR A 27 14.82 4.19 -19.26
C THR A 27 15.72 4.31 -18.03
N ILE A 28 16.91 4.91 -18.14
CA ILE A 28 17.83 5.12 -17.01
C ILE A 28 17.19 6.02 -15.92
N PRO A 29 16.72 7.25 -16.22
CA PRO A 29 16.07 8.09 -15.22
C PRO A 29 14.76 7.50 -14.71
N ILE A 30 14.00 6.76 -15.54
CA ILE A 30 12.79 6.06 -15.10
C ILE A 30 13.13 4.98 -14.07
N VAL A 31 14.15 4.14 -14.33
CA VAL A 31 14.59 3.10 -13.38
C VAL A 31 15.07 3.72 -12.07
N LEU A 32 15.82 4.83 -12.14
CA LEU A 32 16.24 5.57 -10.95
C LEU A 32 15.05 6.12 -10.17
N MET A 33 14.08 6.74 -10.83
CA MET A 33 12.87 7.25 -10.18
C MET A 33 12.03 6.13 -9.56
N LEU A 34 11.87 5.00 -10.26
CA LEU A 34 11.15 3.83 -9.74
C LEU A 34 11.86 3.22 -8.54
N SER A 35 13.20 3.12 -8.56
CA SER A 35 13.98 2.64 -7.43
C SER A 35 13.89 3.60 -6.23
N ILE A 36 13.87 4.91 -6.45
CA ILE A 36 13.63 5.89 -5.39
C ILE A 36 12.21 5.76 -4.83
N ALA A 37 11.19 5.59 -5.68
CA ALA A 37 9.80 5.44 -5.27
C ALA A 37 9.58 4.14 -4.48
N SER A 38 10.09 3.01 -4.99
CA SER A 38 10.06 1.73 -4.29
C SER A 38 10.82 1.81 -2.97
N GLY A 39 12.03 2.38 -3.00
CA GLY A 39 12.84 2.63 -1.81
C GLY A 39 12.08 3.45 -0.77
N PHE A 40 11.40 4.52 -1.16
CA PHE A 40 10.58 5.32 -0.24
C PHE A 40 9.50 4.49 0.46
N THR A 41 8.75 3.67 -0.30
CA THR A 41 7.68 2.83 0.29
C THR A 41 8.23 1.74 1.21
N THR A 42 9.36 1.13 0.84
CA THR A 42 10.07 0.12 1.63
C THR A 42 10.62 0.72 2.93
N TYR A 43 11.30 1.87 2.82
CA TYR A 43 11.80 2.63 3.97
C TYR A 43 10.69 2.99 4.94
N TYR A 44 9.57 3.49 4.43
CA TYR A 44 8.43 3.85 5.26
C TYR A 44 7.92 2.64 6.05
N GLY A 45 7.64 1.52 5.38
CA GLY A 45 7.18 0.30 6.06
C GLY A 45 8.17 -0.21 7.11
N MET A 46 9.46 -0.20 6.78
CA MET A 46 10.52 -0.69 7.68
C MET A 46 10.75 0.24 8.89
N SER A 47 10.60 1.55 8.70
CA SER A 47 10.80 2.56 9.76
C SER A 47 9.82 2.43 10.93
N HIS A 48 8.72 1.68 10.75
CA HIS A 48 7.81 1.35 11.84
C HIS A 48 8.36 0.27 12.78
N PHE A 49 9.29 -0.57 12.33
CA PHE A 49 9.82 -1.69 13.12
C PHE A 49 11.23 -1.43 13.65
N ILE A 50 12.02 -0.62 12.95
CA ILE A 50 13.43 -0.37 13.25
C ILE A 50 13.69 1.15 13.26
N THR A 51 14.74 1.59 13.95
CA THR A 51 15.18 2.98 13.95
C THR A 51 15.34 3.52 12.51
N PRO A 52 14.86 4.75 12.22
CA PRO A 52 14.80 5.28 10.85
C PRO A 52 16.12 5.23 10.09
N TRP A 53 17.24 5.55 10.73
CA TRP A 53 18.54 5.55 10.04
C TRP A 53 18.99 4.14 9.61
N ILE A 54 18.70 3.10 10.40
CA ILE A 54 19.00 1.70 10.04
C ILE A 54 18.09 1.27 8.88
N ALA A 55 16.81 1.61 8.95
CA ALA A 55 15.86 1.34 7.88
C ALA A 55 16.30 1.96 6.54
N LEU A 56 16.84 3.18 6.57
CA LEU A 56 17.37 3.85 5.37
C LEU A 56 18.56 3.10 4.76
N VAL A 57 19.54 2.67 5.57
CA VAL A 57 20.70 1.92 5.10
C VAL A 57 20.29 0.58 4.48
N ILE A 58 19.41 -0.17 5.16
CA ILE A 58 18.91 -1.45 4.66
C ILE A 58 18.13 -1.27 3.35
N THR A 59 17.30 -0.22 3.26
CA THR A 59 16.53 0.07 2.06
C THR A 59 17.43 0.36 0.86
N ILE A 60 18.49 1.17 1.04
CA ILE A 60 19.48 1.44 -0.01
C ILE A 60 20.14 0.13 -0.46
N ALA A 61 20.48 -0.75 0.48
CA ALA A 61 21.07 -2.05 0.16
C ALA A 61 20.10 -2.93 -0.65
N ILE A 62 18.83 -3.06 -0.22
CA ILE A 62 17.81 -3.85 -0.93
C ILE A 62 17.62 -3.34 -2.36
N GLN A 63 17.44 -2.03 -2.53
CA GLN A 63 17.24 -1.41 -3.85
C GLN A 63 18.46 -1.59 -4.76
N SER A 64 19.67 -1.46 -4.21
CA SER A 64 20.91 -1.69 -4.95
C SER A 64 21.02 -3.14 -5.42
N ILE A 65 20.68 -4.11 -4.55
CA ILE A 65 20.67 -5.53 -4.91
C ILE A 65 19.64 -5.82 -6.01
N ILE A 66 18.43 -5.25 -5.93
CA ILE A 66 17.40 -5.43 -6.97
C ILE A 66 17.92 -4.96 -8.35
N VAL A 67 18.51 -3.77 -8.42
CA VAL A 67 19.03 -3.22 -9.69
C VAL A 67 20.23 -4.03 -10.19
N ILE A 68 21.21 -4.32 -9.33
CA ILE A 68 22.43 -5.05 -9.71
C ILE A 68 22.09 -6.48 -10.14
N CYS A 69 21.30 -7.22 -9.36
CA CYS A 69 20.92 -8.58 -9.71
C CYS A 69 20.02 -8.60 -10.95
N SER A 70 19.17 -7.59 -11.18
CA SER A 70 18.37 -7.51 -12.40
C SER A 70 19.21 -7.30 -13.66
N LEU A 71 20.28 -6.50 -13.56
CA LEU A 71 21.27 -6.36 -14.64
C LEU A 71 22.02 -7.68 -14.77
N GLU A 72 22.67 -8.17 -13.72
CA GLU A 72 23.47 -9.38 -13.78
C GLU A 72 22.71 -10.60 -14.33
N LEU A 73 21.42 -10.75 -14.02
CA LEU A 73 20.55 -11.80 -14.56
C LEU A 73 20.28 -11.64 -16.06
N ALA A 74 20.22 -10.42 -16.58
CA ALA A 74 20.14 -10.15 -18.02
C ALA A 74 21.46 -10.47 -18.75
N SER A 75 22.59 -10.38 -18.04
CA SER A 75 23.94 -10.72 -18.56
C SER A 75 24.20 -12.22 -18.65
N ILE A 76 23.69 -13.00 -17.70
CA ILE A 76 24.05 -14.41 -17.53
C ILE A 76 23.17 -15.31 -18.40
N HIS A 77 23.82 -16.10 -19.26
CA HIS A 77 23.18 -17.22 -19.93
C HIS A 77 23.01 -18.42 -18.98
N TRP A 78 21.76 -18.86 -18.80
CA TRP A 78 21.42 -20.01 -17.96
C TRP A 78 22.23 -21.27 -18.29
N ARG A 79 22.48 -21.53 -19.58
CA ARG A 79 23.21 -22.73 -20.03
C ARG A 79 24.70 -22.69 -19.65
N ALA A 80 25.36 -21.55 -19.81
CA ALA A 80 26.78 -21.39 -19.52
C ALA A 80 27.12 -21.40 -18.01
N ASN A 81 26.24 -20.88 -17.13
CA ASN A 81 26.55 -20.82 -15.70
C ASN A 81 25.30 -20.92 -14.79
N ARG A 82 24.80 -22.15 -14.63
CA ARG A 82 23.60 -22.46 -13.82
C ARG A 82 23.75 -22.03 -12.36
N PHE A 83 24.88 -22.33 -11.73
CA PHE A 83 25.09 -22.01 -10.30
C PHE A 83 25.08 -20.50 -10.04
N ARG A 84 25.79 -19.72 -10.86
CA ARG A 84 25.79 -18.25 -10.73
C ARG A 84 24.41 -17.68 -11.00
N TYR A 85 23.73 -18.15 -12.05
CA TYR A 85 22.37 -17.70 -12.36
C TYR A 85 21.40 -17.95 -11.19
N PHE A 86 21.39 -19.16 -10.63
CA PHE A 86 20.52 -19.50 -9.50
C PHE A 86 20.82 -18.65 -8.26
N SER A 87 22.09 -18.40 -7.96
CA SER A 87 22.51 -17.55 -6.83
C SER A 87 21.98 -16.12 -6.99
N VAL A 88 22.16 -15.54 -8.19
CA VAL A 88 21.68 -14.18 -8.51
C VAL A 88 20.15 -14.12 -8.48
N LEU A 89 19.47 -15.11 -9.07
CA LEU A 89 18.01 -15.20 -9.05
C LEU A 89 17.45 -15.32 -7.63
N LEU A 90 18.05 -16.17 -6.79
CA LEU A 90 17.62 -16.34 -5.41
C LEU A 90 17.81 -15.05 -4.61
N SER A 91 18.95 -14.38 -4.77
CA SER A 91 19.20 -13.07 -4.16
C SER A 91 18.15 -12.05 -4.60
N LEU A 92 17.81 -12.01 -5.90
CA LEU A 92 16.77 -11.13 -6.44
C LEU A 92 15.40 -11.42 -5.82
N ILE A 93 15.01 -12.69 -5.73
CA ILE A 93 13.72 -13.10 -5.13
C ILE A 93 13.65 -12.68 -3.65
N ILE A 94 14.73 -12.89 -2.88
CA ILE A 94 14.78 -12.50 -1.46
C ILE A 94 14.66 -10.99 -1.32
N SER A 95 15.40 -10.21 -2.12
CA SER A 95 15.32 -8.75 -2.09
C SER A 95 13.95 -8.22 -2.52
N LEU A 96 13.34 -8.80 -3.55
CA LEU A 96 11.98 -8.46 -3.98
C LEU A 96 10.96 -8.80 -2.89
N ALA A 97 11.05 -9.99 -2.29
CA ALA A 97 10.14 -10.39 -1.22
C ALA A 97 10.23 -9.43 -0.02
N ALA A 98 11.44 -9.02 0.38
CA ALA A 98 11.64 -8.05 1.44
C ALA A 98 11.07 -6.68 1.07
N SER A 99 11.40 -6.16 -0.11
CA SER A 99 10.92 -4.86 -0.62
C SER A 99 9.39 -4.82 -0.67
N ILE A 100 8.75 -5.80 -1.32
CA ILE A 100 7.30 -5.92 -1.44
C ILE A 100 6.63 -6.04 -0.06
N SER A 101 7.20 -6.85 0.85
CA SER A 101 6.62 -7.05 2.19
C SER A 101 6.58 -5.77 3.02
N PHE A 102 7.64 -4.94 2.97
CA PHE A 102 7.65 -3.67 3.70
C PHE A 102 6.83 -2.59 2.98
N SER A 103 6.89 -2.54 1.64
CA SER A 103 6.08 -1.63 0.84
C SER A 103 4.57 -1.88 1.01
N TYR A 104 4.17 -3.16 1.16
CA TYR A 104 2.79 -3.58 1.42
C TYR A 104 2.16 -2.82 2.58
N PHE A 105 2.88 -2.59 3.68
CA PHE A 105 2.32 -1.88 4.84
C PHE A 105 1.89 -0.45 4.49
N LYS A 106 2.64 0.24 3.62
CA LYS A 106 2.26 1.59 3.19
C LYS A 106 1.01 1.57 2.33
N PHE A 107 0.92 0.63 1.39
CA PHE A 107 -0.24 0.51 0.52
C PHE A 107 -1.49 0.04 1.28
N TYR A 108 -1.31 -0.86 2.25
CA TYR A 108 -2.37 -1.32 3.15
C TYR A 108 -2.93 -0.17 3.99
N GLU A 109 -2.05 0.65 4.59
CA GLU A 109 -2.47 1.83 5.35
C GLU A 109 -3.30 2.78 4.49
N VAL A 110 -2.92 2.99 3.22
CA VAL A 110 -3.64 3.85 2.29
C VAL A 110 -4.98 3.23 1.87
N SER A 111 -5.00 1.92 1.57
CA SER A 111 -6.22 1.25 1.08
C SER A 111 -7.27 1.07 2.18
N GLU A 112 -6.86 0.77 3.41
CA GLU A 112 -7.78 0.47 4.52
C GLU A 112 -8.06 1.67 5.43
N ARG A 113 -7.51 2.85 5.13
CA ARG A 113 -7.68 4.05 5.97
C ARG A 113 -9.14 4.37 6.23
N GLU A 114 -9.95 4.40 5.17
CA GLU A 114 -11.37 4.73 5.28
C GLU A 114 -12.15 3.66 6.03
N THR A 115 -11.90 2.38 5.70
CA THR A 115 -12.51 1.23 6.39
C THR A 115 -12.24 1.28 7.90
N ILE A 116 -10.98 1.50 8.29
CA ILE A 116 -10.57 1.52 9.69
C ILE A 116 -11.14 2.74 10.41
N GLN A 117 -11.17 3.92 9.78
CA GLN A 117 -11.78 5.11 10.37
C GLN A 117 -13.30 4.94 10.54
N ASN A 118 -13.97 4.30 9.58
CA ASN A 118 -15.40 4.01 9.67
C ASN A 118 -15.70 2.99 10.77
N ASN A 119 -14.92 1.91 10.87
CA ASN A 119 -15.03 0.94 11.98
C ASN A 119 -14.78 1.65 13.33
N ARG A 120 -13.76 2.52 13.36
CA ARG A 120 -13.48 3.58 14.33
C ARG A 120 -14.76 4.22 14.89
N LEU A 121 -15.46 4.86 13.95
CA LEU A 121 -16.65 5.64 14.21
C LEU A 121 -17.84 4.78 14.66
N ILE A 122 -18.04 3.62 14.04
CA ILE A 122 -19.12 2.69 14.37
C ILE A 122 -18.94 2.17 15.80
N GLU A 123 -17.71 1.81 16.19
CA GLU A 123 -17.41 1.33 17.54
C GLU A 123 -17.73 2.39 18.59
N VAL A 124 -17.29 3.64 18.40
CA VAL A 124 -17.60 4.76 19.30
C VAL A 124 -19.11 5.00 19.39
N ARG A 125 -19.82 4.95 18.26
CA ARG A 125 -21.29 5.10 18.23
C ARG A 125 -21.97 4.00 19.02
N GLN A 126 -21.60 2.75 18.77
CA GLN A 126 -22.19 1.58 19.43
C GLN A 126 -21.99 1.65 20.94
N GLN A 127 -20.77 1.92 21.41
CA GLN A 127 -20.47 2.03 22.85
C GLN A 127 -21.30 3.12 23.55
N ILE A 128 -21.51 4.26 22.88
CA ILE A 128 -22.31 5.35 23.46
C ILE A 128 -23.80 5.03 23.41
N GLU A 129 -24.29 4.43 22.32
CA GLU A 129 -25.69 4.01 22.21
C GLU A 129 -26.04 2.94 23.25
N ASP A 130 -25.19 1.93 23.45
CA ASP A 130 -25.38 0.88 24.45
C ASP A 130 -25.42 1.47 25.88
N TYR A 131 -24.55 2.44 26.16
CA TYR A 131 -24.54 3.15 27.43
C TYR A 131 -25.80 4.01 27.64
N ILE A 132 -26.23 4.77 26.62
CA ILE A 132 -27.47 5.56 26.67
C ILE A 132 -28.68 4.64 26.87
N ASN A 133 -28.74 3.49 26.20
CA ASN A 133 -29.81 2.51 26.35
C ASN A 133 -29.85 1.93 27.78
N SER A 134 -28.68 1.71 28.39
CA SER A 134 -28.57 1.31 29.80
C SER A 134 -29.08 2.39 30.76
N ILE A 135 -28.77 3.67 30.49
CA ILE A 135 -29.33 4.79 31.25
C ILE A 135 -30.86 4.87 31.10
N VAL A 136 -31.37 4.72 29.87
CA VAL A 136 -32.81 4.84 29.58
C VAL A 136 -33.62 3.71 30.22
N SER A 137 -33.08 2.48 30.25
CA SER A 137 -33.71 1.35 30.94
C SER A 137 -33.76 1.58 32.45
N LEU A 138 -32.63 1.91 33.09
CA LEU A 138 -32.59 2.23 34.52
C LEU A 138 -33.47 3.43 34.90
N LYS A 139 -33.53 4.46 34.05
CA LYS A 139 -34.45 5.60 34.23
C LYS A 139 -35.90 5.13 34.32
N THR A 140 -36.29 4.20 33.45
CA THR A 140 -37.64 3.65 33.41
C THR A 140 -37.94 2.88 34.70
N GLU A 141 -37.00 2.05 35.14
CA GLU A 141 -37.11 1.29 36.40
C GLU A 141 -37.25 2.21 37.63
N ILE A 142 -36.39 3.23 37.74
CA ILE A 142 -36.45 4.22 38.83
C ILE A 142 -37.81 4.95 38.84
N PHE A 143 -38.29 5.34 37.66
CA PHE A 143 -39.58 6.03 37.54
C PHE A 143 -40.75 5.14 37.95
N GLU A 144 -40.75 3.87 37.56
CA GLU A 144 -41.77 2.89 37.95
C GLU A 144 -41.75 2.63 39.46
N GLN A 145 -40.57 2.46 40.05
CA GLN A 145 -40.43 2.28 41.49
C GLN A 145 -41.00 3.48 42.26
N LYS A 146 -40.62 4.71 41.89
CA LYS A 146 -41.09 5.92 42.58
C LYS A 146 -42.59 6.16 42.40
N ARG A 147 -43.15 5.79 41.25
CA ARG A 147 -44.59 5.83 41.04
C ARG A 147 -45.33 4.81 41.93
N ALA A 148 -44.79 3.61 42.10
CA ALA A 148 -45.36 2.61 43.00
C ALA A 148 -45.31 3.06 44.47
N GLU A 149 -44.20 3.66 44.91
CA GLU A 149 -44.05 4.23 46.26
C GLU A 149 -45.05 5.37 46.54
N LEU A 150 -45.34 6.20 45.51
CA LEU A 150 -46.33 7.27 45.60
C LEU A 150 -47.77 6.74 45.65
N GLU A 151 -48.08 5.72 44.84
CA GLU A 151 -49.40 5.08 44.85
C GLU A 151 -49.67 4.39 46.19
N GLN A 152 -48.66 3.71 46.75
CA GLN A 152 -48.76 3.12 48.07
C GLN A 152 -49.01 4.20 49.14
N ALA A 153 -48.25 5.30 49.12
CA ALA A 153 -48.48 6.41 50.06
C ALA A 153 -49.88 7.02 49.89
N SER A 154 -50.42 7.11 48.68
CA SER A 154 -51.79 7.56 48.43
C SER A 154 -52.84 6.63 49.07
N LYS A 155 -52.62 5.31 48.99
CA LYS A 155 -53.47 4.30 49.65
C LYS A 155 -53.40 4.41 51.17
N GLU A 156 -52.21 4.60 51.74
CA GLU A 156 -51.99 4.78 53.17
C GLU A 156 -52.67 6.04 53.71
N VAL A 157 -52.60 7.17 52.99
CA VAL A 157 -53.34 8.40 53.34
C VAL A 157 -54.85 8.18 53.33
N SER A 158 -55.35 7.46 52.33
CA SER A 158 -56.78 7.15 52.20
C SER A 158 -57.24 6.24 53.36
N ALA A 159 -56.47 5.20 53.68
CA ALA A 159 -56.75 4.33 54.82
C ALA A 159 -56.66 5.09 56.16
N ALA A 160 -55.72 6.03 56.29
CA ALA A 160 -55.61 6.92 57.44
C ALA A 160 -56.80 7.88 57.57
N TYR A 161 -57.36 8.35 56.45
CA TYR A 161 -58.55 9.20 56.42
C TYR A 161 -59.81 8.45 56.87
N PHE A 162 -59.97 7.19 56.44
CA PHE A 162 -61.11 6.35 56.80
C PHE A 162 -60.96 5.62 58.14
N GLY A 163 -59.82 5.77 58.83
CA GLY A 163 -59.58 5.11 60.11
C GLY A 163 -59.35 3.59 60.00
N THR A 164 -59.02 3.09 58.81
CA THR A 164 -58.82 1.65 58.51
C THR A 164 -57.34 1.24 58.47
N HIS A 165 -56.42 2.17 58.69
CA HIS A 165 -54.98 1.90 58.66
C HIS A 165 -54.55 0.98 59.84
N PRO A 166 -53.66 -0.02 59.62
CA PRO A 166 -53.28 -1.00 60.64
C PRO A 166 -52.68 -0.42 61.92
N GLU A 167 -51.94 0.68 61.81
CA GLU A 167 -51.23 1.33 62.92
C GLU A 167 -52.11 2.29 63.75
N ILE A 168 -53.40 2.43 63.42
CA ILE A 168 -54.33 3.29 64.19
C ILE A 168 -54.71 2.58 65.49
N SER A 169 -54.55 3.30 66.61
CA SER A 169 -54.99 2.84 67.95
C SER A 169 -56.48 2.44 67.93
N VAL A 170 -56.81 1.38 68.70
CA VAL A 170 -58.17 0.82 68.79
C VAL A 170 -59.23 1.89 69.12
N ASN A 171 -58.85 2.92 69.89
CA ASN A 171 -59.75 4.01 70.29
C ASN A 171 -60.14 4.97 69.15
N TYR A 172 -59.37 4.98 68.05
CA TYR A 172 -59.56 5.88 66.91
C TYR A 172 -59.90 5.14 65.61
N LYS A 173 -60.14 3.82 65.69
CA LYS A 173 -60.43 2.97 64.53
C LYS A 173 -61.83 3.26 63.97
N ASN A 174 -61.96 3.25 62.64
CA ASN A 174 -63.19 3.55 61.88
C ASN A 174 -63.75 4.98 62.06
N GLN A 175 -62.97 5.90 62.62
CA GLN A 175 -63.34 7.31 62.65
C GLN A 175 -62.84 7.99 61.37
N VAL A 176 -63.77 8.57 60.60
CA VAL A 176 -63.46 9.27 59.34
C VAL A 176 -63.08 10.71 59.63
N GLY A 177 -61.94 11.18 59.12
CA GLY A 177 -61.60 12.60 59.17
C GLY A 177 -60.11 12.94 59.15
N GLN A 178 -59.82 14.24 59.28
CA GLN A 178 -58.48 14.82 59.21
C GLN A 178 -57.75 14.84 60.56
N GLY A 179 -57.76 13.70 61.26
CA GLY A 179 -57.10 13.56 62.56
C GLY A 179 -55.56 13.65 62.49
N PRO A 180 -54.87 13.62 63.64
CA PRO A 180 -53.39 13.68 63.69
C PRO A 180 -52.71 12.58 62.86
N PHE A 181 -53.31 11.39 62.82
CA PHE A 181 -52.82 10.27 62.04
C PHE A 181 -52.89 10.55 60.52
N TRP A 182 -54.05 11.01 60.02
CA TRP A 182 -54.20 11.45 58.64
C TRP A 182 -53.22 12.57 58.27
N LYS A 183 -53.02 13.56 59.16
CA LYS A 183 -52.06 14.66 58.92
C LYS A 183 -50.64 14.13 58.66
N ARG A 184 -50.15 13.18 59.47
CA ARG A 184 -48.82 12.58 59.29
C ARG A 184 -48.68 11.87 57.95
N PHE A 185 -49.66 11.03 57.57
CA PHE A 185 -49.60 10.31 56.29
C PHE A 185 -49.78 11.24 55.10
N ASN A 186 -50.64 12.26 55.22
CA ASN A 186 -50.79 13.28 54.18
C ASN A 186 -49.50 14.08 54.00
N GLU A 187 -48.80 14.45 55.08
CA GLU A 187 -47.50 15.11 55.01
C GLU A 187 -46.44 14.24 54.31
N LEU A 188 -46.36 12.95 54.67
CA LEU A 188 -45.51 11.97 53.97
C LEU A 188 -45.83 11.86 52.48
N TYR A 189 -47.12 11.84 52.13
CA TYR A 189 -47.56 11.79 50.74
C TYR A 189 -47.24 13.07 49.97
N GLN A 190 -47.44 14.26 50.56
CA GLN A 190 -47.06 15.52 49.91
C GLN A 190 -45.54 15.58 49.71
N ASN A 191 -44.74 15.16 50.69
CA ASN A 191 -43.29 15.12 50.57
C ASN A 191 -42.85 14.19 49.42
N LYS A 192 -43.38 12.95 49.36
CA LYS A 192 -43.11 12.01 48.25
C LYS A 192 -43.56 12.57 46.90
N ARG A 193 -44.68 13.29 46.86
CA ARG A 193 -45.20 13.92 45.64
C ARG A 193 -44.28 15.03 45.15
N GLU A 194 -43.75 15.84 46.05
CA GLU A 194 -42.78 16.88 45.71
C GLU A 194 -41.45 16.29 45.26
N GLU A 195 -40.94 15.25 45.93
CA GLU A 195 -39.76 14.52 45.49
C GLU A 195 -39.91 13.93 44.08
N ASN A 196 -41.05 13.30 43.78
CA ASN A 196 -41.29 12.73 42.47
C ASN A 196 -41.38 13.81 41.37
N LYS A 197 -41.95 14.98 41.66
CA LYS A 197 -41.93 16.13 40.74
C LYS A 197 -40.52 16.64 40.46
N ARG A 198 -39.67 16.77 41.50
CA ARG A 198 -38.27 17.17 41.33
C ARG A 198 -37.49 16.13 40.50
N LEU A 199 -37.78 14.86 40.70
CA LEU A 199 -37.19 13.77 39.91
C LEU A 199 -37.61 13.85 38.43
N GLU A 200 -38.89 14.11 38.15
CA GLU A 200 -39.39 14.34 36.78
C GLU A 200 -38.68 15.51 36.09
N GLU A 201 -38.50 16.64 36.79
CA GLU A 201 -37.73 17.79 36.28
C GLU A 201 -36.28 17.41 35.94
N THR A 202 -35.65 16.61 36.80
CA THR A 202 -34.28 16.14 36.59
C THR A 202 -34.20 15.17 35.40
N PHE A 203 -35.21 14.31 35.20
CA PHE A 203 -35.29 13.44 34.03
C PHE A 203 -35.50 14.20 32.71
N ILE A 204 -36.17 15.35 32.73
CA ILE A 204 -36.28 16.22 31.55
C ILE A 204 -34.89 16.72 31.15
N LEU A 205 -34.10 17.22 32.10
CA LEU A 205 -32.72 17.67 31.86
C LEU A 205 -31.82 16.53 31.36
N LEU A 206 -31.98 15.33 31.90
CA LEU A 206 -31.27 14.14 31.43
C LEU A 206 -31.62 13.82 29.96
N ASN A 207 -32.91 13.86 29.60
CA ASN A 207 -33.35 13.61 28.23
C ASN A 207 -32.81 14.66 27.24
N GLU A 208 -32.75 15.94 27.65
CA GLU A 208 -32.12 16.98 26.84
C GLU A 208 -30.62 16.74 26.64
N GLY A 209 -29.92 16.30 27.69
CA GLY A 209 -28.53 15.87 27.61
C GLY A 209 -28.33 14.73 26.62
N ILE A 210 -29.15 13.69 26.71
CA ILE A 210 -29.12 12.53 25.79
C ILE A 210 -29.35 12.98 24.34
N ARG A 211 -30.34 13.85 24.09
CA ARG A 211 -30.58 14.41 22.74
C ARG A 211 -29.38 15.19 22.21
N LYS A 212 -28.69 15.95 23.06
CA LYS A 212 -27.46 16.66 22.68
C LYS A 212 -26.35 15.69 22.29
N VAL A 213 -26.17 14.60 23.04
CA VAL A 213 -25.18 13.55 22.71
C VAL A 213 -25.50 12.92 21.35
N GLN A 214 -26.75 12.49 21.14
CA GLN A 214 -27.18 11.88 19.88
C GLN A 214 -27.00 12.83 18.69
N SER A 215 -27.33 14.10 18.86
CA SER A 215 -27.08 15.15 17.86
C SER A 215 -25.59 15.26 17.52
N ASN A 216 -24.72 15.39 18.54
CA ASN A 216 -23.27 15.48 18.35
C ASN A 216 -22.69 14.24 17.67
N LEU A 217 -23.21 13.04 17.95
CA LEU A 217 -22.80 11.78 17.32
C LEU A 217 -23.16 11.69 15.84
N ASN A 218 -24.36 12.13 15.47
CA ASN A 218 -24.78 12.19 14.07
C ASN A 218 -23.85 13.11 13.26
N TYR A 219 -23.43 14.21 13.89
CA TYR A 219 -22.53 15.19 13.31
C TYR A 219 -21.05 14.76 13.25
N LEU A 220 -20.63 13.72 13.96
CA LEU A 220 -19.25 13.23 13.98
C LEU A 220 -18.83 12.62 12.64
N GLY A 221 -19.76 12.05 11.87
CA GLY A 221 -19.50 11.40 10.58
C GLY A 221 -19.68 12.28 9.33
N LEU A 222 -20.10 13.54 9.49
CA LEU A 222 -20.51 14.41 8.38
C LEU A 222 -19.46 15.45 7.95
N VAL A 223 -18.36 15.62 8.70
CA VAL A 223 -17.46 16.78 8.54
C VAL A 223 -16.01 16.39 8.30
N GLN A 224 -15.40 17.07 7.32
CA GLN A 224 -13.99 16.95 6.95
C GLN A 224 -13.02 17.37 8.08
N SER A 225 -11.81 16.86 7.98
CA SER A 225 -10.77 16.71 9.02
C SER A 225 -10.45 17.91 9.91
N THR A 226 -10.64 19.16 9.49
CA THR A 226 -10.16 20.34 10.23
C THR A 226 -10.99 20.70 11.47
N ALA A 227 -12.25 20.24 11.55
CA ALA A 227 -13.12 20.48 12.72
C ALA A 227 -13.46 19.19 13.50
N MET A 228 -12.87 18.05 13.13
CA MET A 228 -13.22 16.75 13.69
C MET A 228 -12.82 16.61 15.16
N GLU A 229 -11.67 17.16 15.55
CA GLU A 229 -11.21 17.19 16.95
C GLU A 229 -12.19 17.89 17.87
N LYS A 230 -12.60 19.11 17.51
CA LYS A 230 -13.57 19.90 18.30
C LYS A 230 -14.90 19.18 18.44
N ARG A 231 -15.34 18.47 17.39
CA ARG A 231 -16.58 17.67 17.43
C ARG A 231 -16.44 16.45 18.31
N TYR A 232 -15.32 15.73 18.23
CA TYR A 232 -15.04 14.60 19.12
C TYR A 232 -15.04 15.03 20.59
N GLN A 233 -14.40 16.16 20.89
CA GLN A 233 -14.43 16.78 22.21
C GLN A 233 -15.85 17.18 22.64
N SER A 234 -16.68 17.71 21.73
CA SER A 234 -18.08 18.03 22.05
C SER A 234 -18.93 16.79 22.36
N VAL A 235 -18.69 15.66 21.67
CA VAL A 235 -19.35 14.38 21.98
C VAL A 235 -18.96 13.96 23.38
N GLN A 236 -17.66 13.93 23.68
CA GLN A 236 -17.14 13.54 24.99
C GLN A 236 -17.67 14.44 26.12
N ALA A 237 -17.67 15.76 25.93
CA ALA A 237 -18.18 16.71 26.91
C ALA A 237 -19.70 16.52 27.14
N SER A 238 -20.47 16.32 26.06
CA SER A 238 -21.91 16.05 26.18
C SER A 238 -22.19 14.72 26.89
N LEU A 239 -21.38 13.69 26.65
CA LEU A 239 -21.51 12.39 27.32
C LEU A 239 -21.17 12.51 28.81
N GLN A 240 -20.09 13.21 29.16
CA GLN A 240 -19.71 13.47 30.55
C GLN A 240 -20.80 14.22 31.31
N ALA A 241 -21.45 15.20 30.68
CA ALA A 241 -22.57 15.91 31.28
C ALA A 241 -23.76 14.96 31.57
N VAL A 242 -24.08 14.04 30.65
CA VAL A 242 -25.10 13.00 30.86
C VAL A 242 -24.72 12.05 32.00
N GLN A 243 -23.46 11.61 32.03
CA GLN A 243 -22.92 10.74 33.09
C GLN A 243 -23.06 11.39 34.47
N LEU A 244 -22.61 12.64 34.61
CA LEU A 244 -22.71 13.39 35.87
C LEU A 244 -24.15 13.57 36.33
N ASN A 245 -25.05 13.95 35.41
CA ASN A 245 -26.47 14.12 35.73
C ASN A 245 -27.11 12.79 36.16
N PHE A 246 -26.79 11.69 35.47
CA PHE A 246 -27.33 10.38 35.83
C PHE A 246 -26.77 9.86 37.15
N HIS A 247 -25.46 10.04 37.42
CA HIS A 247 -24.84 9.65 38.69
C HIS A 247 -25.51 10.35 39.88
N GLN A 248 -25.87 11.63 39.74
CA GLN A 248 -26.58 12.37 40.79
C GLN A 248 -27.96 11.75 41.07
N ILE A 249 -28.70 11.36 40.03
CA ILE A 249 -30.01 10.71 40.17
C ILE A 249 -29.85 9.32 40.80
N ALA A 250 -28.93 8.51 40.30
CA ALA A 250 -28.68 7.16 40.79
C ALA A 250 -28.24 7.16 42.27
N PHE A 251 -27.40 8.12 42.67
CA PHE A 251 -26.97 8.28 44.06
C PHE A 251 -28.13 8.67 44.99
N GLN A 252 -29.03 9.55 44.54
CA GLN A 252 -30.21 9.94 45.33
C GLN A 252 -31.18 8.77 45.56
N VAL A 253 -31.27 7.85 44.60
CA VAL A 253 -32.20 6.71 44.65
C VAL A 253 -31.55 5.43 45.19
N GLY A 254 -30.22 5.37 45.27
CA GLY A 254 -29.46 4.22 45.75
C GLY A 254 -29.38 3.07 44.73
N HIS A 255 -29.42 3.37 43.43
CA HIS A 255 -29.26 2.39 42.36
C HIS A 255 -27.79 2.23 41.95
N GLU A 256 -27.44 1.04 41.46
CA GLU A 256 -26.14 0.80 40.83
C GLU A 256 -26.01 1.60 39.53
N ILE A 257 -24.83 2.18 39.34
CA ILE A 257 -24.52 3.05 38.20
C ILE A 257 -23.99 2.18 37.05
N PRO A 258 -24.51 2.32 35.82
CA PRO A 258 -24.00 1.58 34.67
C PRO A 258 -22.55 1.99 34.40
N GLN A 259 -21.71 1.03 34.03
CA GLN A 259 -20.31 1.30 33.73
C GLN A 259 -20.19 2.24 32.53
N ALA A 260 -19.48 3.35 32.72
CA ALA A 260 -19.22 4.30 31.64
C ALA A 260 -18.31 3.67 30.58
N PRO A 261 -18.60 3.87 29.27
CA PRO A 261 -17.76 3.35 28.21
C PRO A 261 -16.40 4.06 28.21
N VAL A 262 -15.32 3.30 28.07
CA VAL A 262 -13.97 3.84 27.87
C VAL A 262 -13.79 4.13 26.39
N LEU A 263 -14.11 5.36 26.00
CA LEU A 263 -13.95 5.80 24.63
C LEU A 263 -12.47 5.95 24.28
N MET A 264 -12.11 5.59 23.06
CA MET A 264 -10.80 5.91 22.50
C MET A 264 -10.52 7.41 22.53
N THR A 265 -9.26 7.80 22.64
CA THR A 265 -8.87 9.21 22.55
C THR A 265 -8.97 9.71 21.10
N TYR A 266 -9.07 11.03 20.89
CA TYR A 266 -9.01 11.59 19.53
C TYR A 266 -7.69 11.24 18.81
N GLY A 267 -6.60 11.14 19.57
CA GLY A 267 -5.31 10.69 19.07
C GLY A 267 -5.38 9.26 18.52
N GLU A 268 -6.00 8.33 19.24
CA GLU A 268 -6.20 6.94 18.80
C GLU A 268 -7.19 6.83 17.64
N TYR A 269 -8.27 7.63 17.68
CA TYR A 269 -9.26 7.71 16.61
C TYR A 269 -8.63 8.13 15.28
N THR A 270 -7.73 9.13 15.31
CA THR A 270 -7.02 9.65 14.12
C THR A 270 -5.71 8.94 13.80
N GLN A 271 -5.21 8.10 14.71
CA GLN A 271 -3.94 7.41 14.53
C GLN A 271 -3.99 6.55 13.27
N GLY A 272 -2.98 6.72 12.41
CA GLY A 272 -2.74 5.85 11.26
C GLY A 272 -2.58 4.39 11.69
N VAL A 273 -2.67 3.48 10.73
CA VAL A 273 -2.59 2.06 11.03
C VAL A 273 -1.16 1.73 11.46
N LYS A 274 -0.96 1.28 12.71
CA LYS A 274 0.34 0.77 13.16
C LYS A 274 0.56 -0.60 12.54
N PRO A 275 1.54 -0.79 11.65
CA PRO A 275 1.76 -2.08 11.02
C PRO A 275 2.07 -3.14 12.06
N SER A 276 1.42 -4.30 11.94
CA SER A 276 1.65 -5.44 12.81
C SER A 276 1.66 -6.72 11.99
N PHE A 277 2.37 -7.74 12.48
CA PHE A 277 2.39 -9.05 11.80
C PHE A 277 1.00 -9.70 11.73
N ALA A 278 0.05 -9.27 12.57
CA ALA A 278 -1.34 -9.73 12.50
C ALA A 278 -2.07 -9.26 11.22
N MET A 279 -1.57 -8.22 10.54
CA MET A 279 -2.16 -7.73 9.27
C MET A 279 -2.03 -8.72 8.11
N TRP A 280 -1.13 -9.68 8.21
CA TRP A 280 -1.03 -10.78 7.23
C TRP A 280 -2.25 -11.73 7.29
N GLY A 281 -3.03 -11.70 8.38
CA GLY A 281 -4.28 -12.46 8.50
C GLY A 281 -5.44 -11.88 7.68
N GLY A 282 -5.37 -10.60 7.28
CA GLY A 282 -6.37 -9.88 6.48
C GLY A 282 -5.75 -9.31 5.22
N LEU A 283 -5.14 -10.17 4.40
CA LEU A 283 -4.32 -9.75 3.27
C LEU A 283 -5.13 -9.00 2.20
N SER A 284 -4.76 -7.74 1.95
CA SER A 284 -5.31 -6.95 0.85
C SER A 284 -4.54 -7.28 -0.43
N VAL A 285 -5.17 -8.06 -1.31
CA VAL A 285 -4.59 -8.44 -2.61
C VAL A 285 -4.26 -7.20 -3.44
N PHE A 286 -5.10 -6.17 -3.38
CA PHE A 286 -4.87 -4.91 -4.07
C PHE A 286 -3.58 -4.22 -3.60
N ALA A 287 -3.40 -4.07 -2.28
CA ALA A 287 -2.18 -3.47 -1.73
C ALA A 287 -0.92 -4.27 -2.08
N LEU A 288 -1.02 -5.60 -2.10
CA LEU A 288 0.08 -6.48 -2.50
C LEU A 288 0.45 -6.30 -3.99
N VAL A 289 -0.54 -6.24 -4.88
CA VAL A 289 -0.31 -6.02 -6.32
C VAL A 289 0.32 -4.65 -6.55
N CYS A 290 -0.16 -3.60 -5.88
CA CYS A 290 0.44 -2.26 -5.99
C CYS A 290 1.89 -2.23 -5.49
N ALA A 291 2.19 -2.88 -4.36
CA ALA A 291 3.55 -3.00 -3.84
C ALA A 291 4.47 -3.76 -4.82
N ALA A 292 3.98 -4.86 -5.39
CA ALA A 292 4.74 -5.66 -6.36
C ALA A 292 4.96 -4.95 -7.71
N MET A 293 4.03 -4.10 -8.14
CA MET A 293 4.06 -3.49 -9.47
C MET A 293 5.28 -2.58 -9.67
N VAL A 294 5.64 -1.77 -8.67
CA VAL A 294 6.78 -0.84 -8.78
C VAL A 294 8.10 -1.61 -8.89
N ASP A 295 8.27 -2.65 -8.07
CA ASP A 295 9.44 -3.52 -8.10
C ASP A 295 9.52 -4.34 -9.39
N PHE A 296 8.38 -4.84 -9.87
CA PHE A 296 8.28 -5.54 -11.14
C PHE A 296 8.73 -4.66 -12.32
N PHE A 297 8.25 -3.41 -12.41
CA PHE A 297 8.69 -2.50 -13.46
C PHE A 297 10.17 -2.12 -13.34
N THR A 298 10.68 -2.00 -12.11
CA THR A 298 12.11 -1.75 -11.86
C THR A 298 12.97 -2.89 -12.39
N VAL A 299 12.59 -4.15 -12.11
CA VAL A 299 13.28 -5.33 -12.64
C VAL A 299 13.13 -5.43 -14.15
N LEU A 300 11.91 -5.26 -14.69
CA LEU A 300 11.67 -5.39 -16.12
C LEU A 300 12.46 -4.37 -16.95
N LEU A 301 12.50 -3.11 -16.50
CA LEU A 301 13.24 -2.06 -17.19
C LEU A 301 14.76 -2.18 -16.99
N SER A 302 15.21 -2.55 -15.79
CA SER A 302 16.63 -2.85 -15.52
C SER A 302 17.11 -4.01 -16.39
N TYR A 303 16.34 -5.10 -16.48
CA TYR A 303 16.60 -6.22 -17.36
C TYR A 303 16.67 -5.76 -18.83
N ARG A 304 15.71 -4.94 -19.28
CA ARG A 304 15.68 -4.40 -20.65
C ARG A 304 16.88 -3.53 -21.00
N LEU A 305 17.46 -2.79 -20.05
CA LEU A 305 18.63 -1.95 -20.29
C LEU A 305 19.84 -2.75 -20.80
N GLU A 306 19.94 -4.03 -20.43
CA GLU A 306 21.02 -4.91 -20.85
C GLU A 306 20.74 -5.66 -22.16
N PHE A 307 19.46 -5.89 -22.50
CA PHE A 307 19.07 -6.31 -23.85
C PHE A 307 19.19 -5.12 -24.81
N LYS A 308 20.44 -4.80 -25.15
CA LYS A 308 20.83 -3.74 -26.07
C LYS A 308 20.13 -3.91 -27.42
N ALA A 309 19.09 -3.11 -27.68
CA ALA A 309 18.82 -2.70 -29.06
C ALA A 309 19.94 -1.72 -29.44
N PRO A 310 20.78 -2.04 -30.44
CA PRO A 310 21.82 -1.12 -30.88
C PRO A 310 21.17 0.19 -31.33
N ALA A 311 21.84 1.31 -31.06
CA ALA A 311 21.49 2.57 -31.69
C ALA A 311 21.50 2.37 -33.22
N PRO A 312 20.69 3.12 -34.00
CA PRO A 312 20.77 3.07 -35.46
C PRO A 312 22.22 3.36 -35.84
N LEU A 313 22.86 2.40 -36.49
CA LEU A 313 24.20 2.62 -37.04
C LEU A 313 24.05 3.53 -38.26
N SER A 314 25.01 4.42 -38.46
CA SER A 314 25.16 5.05 -39.78
C SER A 314 25.73 4.03 -40.76
N GLU A 315 25.51 4.21 -42.07
CA GLU A 315 26.07 3.31 -43.10
C GLU A 315 27.61 3.15 -42.97
N GLN A 316 28.31 4.23 -42.59
CA GLN A 316 29.75 4.21 -42.34
C GLN A 316 30.13 3.36 -41.12
N GLU A 317 29.31 3.37 -40.08
CA GLU A 317 29.52 2.56 -38.88
C GLU A 317 29.18 1.10 -39.13
N GLU A 318 28.15 0.80 -39.94
CA GLU A 318 27.88 -0.56 -40.39
C GLU A 318 29.09 -1.09 -41.16
N ASP A 319 29.60 -0.36 -42.14
CA ASP A 319 30.84 -0.71 -42.86
C ASP A 319 32.02 -0.98 -41.95
N LEU A 320 32.20 -0.16 -40.92
CA LEU A 320 33.26 -0.37 -39.93
C LEU A 320 33.05 -1.64 -39.11
N VAL A 321 31.81 -1.94 -38.68
CA VAL A 321 31.47 -3.19 -37.95
C VAL A 321 31.87 -4.41 -38.77
N PHE A 322 31.56 -4.43 -40.07
CA PHE A 322 31.93 -5.54 -40.96
C PHE A 322 33.42 -5.67 -41.19
N GLN A 323 34.12 -4.55 -41.36
CA GLN A 323 35.58 -4.56 -41.47
C GLN A 323 36.20 -5.11 -40.18
N CYS A 324 35.69 -4.70 -39.01
CA CYS A 324 36.12 -5.21 -37.71
C CYS A 324 35.89 -6.72 -37.55
N ILE A 325 34.75 -7.26 -38.01
CA ILE A 325 34.47 -8.71 -37.94
C ILE A 325 35.39 -9.51 -38.85
N ARG A 326 35.78 -8.95 -40.00
CA ARG A 326 36.70 -9.61 -40.94
C ARG A 326 38.13 -9.77 -40.40
N GLU A 327 38.51 -9.01 -39.38
CA GLU A 327 39.83 -9.14 -38.72
C GLU A 327 39.93 -10.40 -37.83
N PHE A 328 38.82 -11.10 -37.59
CA PHE A 328 38.80 -12.37 -36.86
C PHE A 328 38.80 -13.54 -37.84
N ASN A 329 39.70 -14.50 -37.60
CA ASN A 329 39.90 -15.67 -38.47
C ASN A 329 39.38 -16.97 -37.84
N GLU A 330 39.13 -16.99 -36.53
CA GLU A 330 38.72 -18.18 -35.80
C GLU A 330 37.34 -17.96 -35.18
N PHE A 331 36.35 -18.69 -35.70
CA PHE A 331 34.97 -18.70 -35.20
C PHE A 331 34.64 -20.09 -34.66
N ARG A 332 34.06 -20.15 -33.47
CA ARG A 332 33.56 -21.39 -32.86
C ARG A 332 32.12 -21.20 -32.43
N ILE A 333 31.32 -22.26 -32.40
CA ILE A 333 30.00 -22.23 -31.75
C ILE A 333 30.20 -22.63 -30.28
N ASN A 334 29.79 -21.75 -29.37
CA ASN A 334 29.85 -21.99 -27.93
C ASN A 334 28.68 -22.89 -27.47
N GLU A 335 28.70 -23.36 -26.22
CA GLU A 335 27.64 -24.14 -25.56
C GLU A 335 26.26 -23.42 -25.50
N ASN A 336 26.26 -22.11 -25.78
CA ASN A 336 25.05 -21.28 -25.90
C ASN A 336 24.47 -21.23 -27.32
N ASP A 337 25.01 -22.01 -28.27
CA ASP A 337 24.67 -21.94 -29.71
C ASP A 337 24.98 -20.57 -30.36
N GLU A 338 25.84 -19.76 -29.72
CA GLU A 338 26.30 -18.46 -30.23
C GLU A 338 27.72 -18.56 -30.84
N LEU A 339 28.00 -17.71 -31.84
CA LEU A 339 29.33 -17.54 -32.44
C LEU A 339 30.29 -16.88 -31.43
N GLU A 340 31.36 -17.58 -31.09
CA GLU A 340 32.45 -17.16 -30.23
C GLU A 340 33.70 -16.85 -31.06
N MET A 341 34.41 -15.78 -30.69
CA MET A 341 35.69 -15.36 -31.25
C MET A 341 36.77 -15.33 -30.19
N ILE A 342 37.98 -15.73 -30.60
CA ILE A 342 39.18 -15.72 -29.76
C ILE A 342 39.93 -14.40 -29.96
N ILE A 343 40.21 -13.70 -28.86
CA ILE A 343 40.87 -12.38 -28.85
C ILE A 343 42.39 -12.53 -28.79
N GLU A 344 42.89 -13.55 -28.07
CA GLU A 344 44.33 -13.74 -27.88
C GLU A 344 45.03 -14.21 -29.16
N LYS A 345 46.32 -13.86 -29.31
CA LYS A 345 47.17 -14.42 -30.38
C LYS A 345 47.22 -15.93 -30.32
N SER A 346 47.01 -16.56 -31.46
CA SER A 346 47.35 -17.97 -31.63
C SER A 346 48.87 -18.18 -31.46
N PRO A 347 49.32 -19.41 -31.11
CA PRO A 347 50.75 -19.70 -30.98
C PRO A 347 51.56 -19.36 -32.25
N ILE A 348 50.93 -19.50 -33.41
CA ILE A 348 51.55 -19.19 -34.71
C ILE A 348 51.63 -17.69 -34.98
N GLU A 349 50.65 -16.90 -34.53
CA GLU A 349 50.68 -15.42 -34.58
C GLU A 349 51.72 -14.85 -33.62
N LYS A 350 51.89 -15.45 -32.44
CA LYS A 350 52.96 -15.12 -31.50
C LYS A 350 54.34 -15.37 -32.12
N ALA A 351 54.51 -16.52 -32.78
CA ALA A 351 55.76 -16.87 -33.47
C ALA A 351 56.08 -15.93 -34.65
N ARG A 352 55.06 -15.42 -35.35
CA ARG A 352 55.21 -14.51 -36.50
C ARG A 352 55.22 -13.02 -36.14
N ARG A 353 55.12 -12.65 -34.86
CA ARG A 353 55.02 -11.26 -34.37
C ARG A 353 53.91 -10.44 -35.06
N TYR A 354 52.77 -11.06 -35.32
CA TYR A 354 51.62 -10.36 -35.91
C TYR A 354 51.13 -9.25 -34.95
N SER A 355 50.63 -8.13 -35.49
CA SER A 355 50.08 -7.03 -34.70
C SER A 355 48.61 -7.29 -34.38
N ASP A 356 48.22 -7.21 -33.10
CA ASP A 356 46.83 -7.42 -32.66
C ASP A 356 46.04 -6.13 -32.56
N TRP A 357 46.65 -5.00 -32.92
CA TRP A 357 46.05 -3.70 -32.65
C TRP A 357 44.69 -3.55 -33.36
N SER A 358 44.56 -4.05 -34.59
CA SER A 358 43.29 -4.07 -35.33
C SER A 358 42.25 -4.95 -34.65
N ARG A 359 42.63 -6.15 -34.18
CA ARG A 359 41.76 -7.08 -33.45
C ARG A 359 41.31 -6.49 -32.11
N MET A 360 42.22 -5.91 -31.33
CA MET A 360 41.89 -5.27 -30.06
C MET A 360 41.00 -4.04 -30.24
N PHE A 361 41.24 -3.24 -31.28
CA PHE A 361 40.38 -2.13 -31.65
C PHE A 361 38.98 -2.62 -32.06
N ALA A 362 38.89 -3.64 -32.91
CA ALA A 362 37.64 -4.26 -33.34
C ALA A 362 36.84 -4.81 -32.15
N VAL A 363 37.49 -5.55 -31.25
CA VAL A 363 36.87 -6.03 -29.99
C VAL A 363 36.38 -4.85 -29.16
N GLY A 364 37.21 -3.83 -28.94
CA GLY A 364 36.86 -2.66 -28.12
C GLY A 364 35.67 -1.90 -28.69
N PHE A 365 35.68 -1.65 -30.00
CA PHE A 365 34.60 -0.97 -30.72
C PHE A 365 33.30 -1.77 -30.66
N LEU A 366 33.32 -3.06 -31.01
CA LEU A 366 32.13 -3.91 -31.04
C LEU A 366 31.56 -4.17 -29.64
N LEU A 367 32.41 -4.31 -28.61
CA LEU A 367 31.97 -4.38 -27.21
C LEU A 367 31.33 -3.08 -26.73
N SER A 368 31.92 -1.93 -27.08
CA SER A 368 31.39 -0.62 -26.68
C SER A 368 29.99 -0.37 -27.27
N ARG A 369 29.75 -0.83 -28.49
CA ARG A 369 28.45 -0.77 -29.17
C ARG A 369 27.51 -1.91 -28.77
N GLY A 370 28.04 -2.96 -28.14
CA GLY A 370 27.25 -4.09 -27.65
C GLY A 370 26.84 -5.09 -28.70
N PHE A 371 27.62 -5.21 -29.77
CA PHE A 371 27.54 -6.28 -30.75
C PHE A 371 28.29 -7.53 -30.31
N LEU A 372 29.17 -7.39 -29.32
CA LEU A 372 29.83 -8.50 -28.65
C LEU A 372 29.48 -8.50 -27.16
N ARG A 373 29.49 -9.69 -26.58
CA ARG A 373 29.43 -9.93 -25.14
C ARG A 373 30.72 -10.60 -24.71
N LYS A 374 31.19 -10.27 -23.51
CA LYS A 374 32.44 -10.79 -22.97
C LYS A 374 32.13 -12.06 -22.18
N ILE A 375 32.67 -13.20 -22.62
CA ILE A 375 32.61 -14.46 -21.86
C ILE A 375 33.76 -14.48 -20.85
N ASP A 376 34.99 -14.31 -21.35
CA ASP A 376 36.20 -14.42 -20.55
C ASP A 376 37.22 -13.32 -20.91
N ARG A 377 38.40 -13.35 -20.27
CA ARG A 377 39.50 -12.45 -20.66
C ARG A 377 40.02 -12.70 -22.09
N ARG A 378 39.72 -13.88 -22.65
CA ARG A 378 40.30 -14.37 -23.90
C ARG A 378 39.31 -14.50 -25.05
N THR A 379 38.00 -14.53 -24.76
CA THR A 379 36.97 -14.82 -25.75
C THR A 379 35.75 -13.92 -25.59
N VAL A 380 35.08 -13.68 -26.71
CA VAL A 380 33.86 -12.87 -26.84
C VAL A 380 32.85 -13.59 -27.72
N GLU A 381 31.56 -13.49 -27.37
CA GLU A 381 30.46 -14.04 -28.17
C GLU A 381 29.69 -12.94 -28.90
N PHE A 382 29.05 -13.33 -30.00
CA PHE A 382 28.18 -12.48 -30.79
C PHE A 382 26.91 -12.17 -29.99
N ALA A 383 26.63 -10.88 -29.81
CA ALA A 383 25.33 -10.50 -29.27
C ALA A 383 24.23 -10.80 -30.31
N PRO A 384 23.01 -11.14 -29.87
CA PRO A 384 21.88 -11.46 -30.76
C PRO A 384 21.56 -10.39 -31.82
N ASN A 385 21.91 -9.13 -31.54
CA ASN A 385 21.72 -7.99 -32.42
C ASN A 385 22.69 -7.94 -33.62
N LEU A 386 23.79 -8.70 -33.59
CA LEU A 386 24.79 -8.71 -34.65
C LEU A 386 24.41 -9.65 -35.80
N TYR A 387 23.65 -10.72 -35.52
CA TYR A 387 23.22 -11.69 -36.55
C TYR A 387 22.35 -11.08 -37.66
N PRO A 388 21.31 -10.27 -37.36
CA PRO A 388 20.48 -9.66 -38.40
C PRO A 388 21.29 -8.72 -39.29
N LEU A 389 22.19 -7.93 -38.68
CA LEU A 389 23.07 -7.00 -39.40
C LEU A 389 23.92 -7.74 -40.43
N ILE A 390 24.58 -8.83 -39.99
CA ILE A 390 25.39 -9.69 -40.86
C ILE A 390 24.54 -10.32 -41.96
N ALA A 391 23.37 -10.83 -41.61
CA ALA A 391 22.47 -11.49 -42.55
C ALA A 391 22.00 -10.54 -43.67
N ASP A 392 21.63 -9.30 -43.34
CA ASP A 392 21.17 -8.31 -44.32
C ASP A 392 22.26 -8.00 -45.35
N ARG A 393 23.51 -7.82 -44.90
CA ARG A 393 24.62 -7.50 -45.81
C ARG A 393 25.10 -8.70 -46.63
N LEU A 394 25.11 -9.90 -46.04
CA LEU A 394 25.38 -11.14 -46.78
C LEU A 394 24.31 -11.36 -47.86
N GLY A 395 23.05 -11.08 -47.55
CA GLY A 395 21.93 -11.14 -48.50
C GLY A 395 22.10 -10.17 -49.67
N VAL A 396 22.55 -8.94 -49.42
CA VAL A 396 22.86 -7.95 -50.47
C VAL A 396 24.02 -8.40 -51.35
N LYS A 397 25.11 -8.91 -50.77
CA LYS A 397 26.27 -9.43 -51.53
C LYS A 397 25.91 -10.66 -52.38
N LEU A 398 25.09 -11.57 -51.85
CA LEU A 398 24.63 -12.75 -52.58
C LEU A 398 23.75 -12.35 -53.77
N LYS A 399 22.88 -11.35 -53.63
CA LYS A 399 22.10 -10.82 -54.75
C LYS A 399 22.98 -10.19 -55.83
N GLY A 400 23.96 -9.37 -55.44
CA GLY A 400 24.89 -8.77 -56.41
C GLY A 400 25.72 -9.79 -57.20
N LEU A 401 26.14 -10.89 -56.55
CA LEU A 401 26.86 -11.98 -57.22
C LEU A 401 25.97 -12.81 -58.16
N VAL A 402 24.67 -12.89 -57.89
CA VAL A 402 23.71 -13.54 -58.79
C VAL A 402 23.45 -12.66 -60.01
N ASP A 403 23.33 -11.34 -59.83
CA ASP A 403 23.10 -10.40 -60.93
C ASP A 403 24.34 -10.24 -61.84
N ASP A 404 25.57 -10.25 -61.29
CA ASP A 404 26.82 -10.19 -62.07
C ASP A 404 27.07 -11.47 -62.91
N ASN A 405 26.53 -12.62 -62.49
CA ASN A 405 26.63 -13.87 -63.24
C ASN A 405 25.59 -14.00 -64.38
N VAL A 406 24.70 -13.02 -64.57
CA VAL A 406 23.62 -13.03 -65.57
C VAL A 406 23.89 -12.09 -66.75
N SER A 407 25.04 -11.42 -66.82
CA SER A 407 25.41 -10.57 -67.97
C SER A 407 26.20 -11.37 -69.03
N PRO A 408 25.63 -11.76 -70.18
CA PRO A 408 26.41 -12.38 -71.24
C PRO A 408 27.31 -11.34 -71.91
N ALA A 409 28.57 -11.68 -72.12
CA ALA A 409 29.52 -10.87 -72.88
C ALA A 409 28.95 -10.57 -74.28
N PRO A 410 29.16 -9.35 -74.83
CA PRO A 410 28.84 -9.09 -76.23
C PRO A 410 29.76 -9.96 -77.09
N VAL A 411 29.14 -10.77 -77.95
CA VAL A 411 29.83 -11.47 -79.03
C VAL A 411 30.15 -10.42 -80.09
N ASP A 412 31.43 -10.33 -80.44
CA ASP A 412 31.97 -9.48 -81.51
C ASP A 412 31.25 -9.77 -82.86
N GLU A 413 30.88 -8.70 -83.57
CA GLU A 413 30.76 -8.67 -85.04
C GLU A 413 31.70 -7.61 -85.61
#